data_AF-M5RK01-F1
#
_entry.id   AF-M5RK01-F1
#
_cell.length_a   1.000
_cell.length_b   1.000
_cell.length_c   1.000
_cell.angle_alpha   90.00
_cell.angle_beta   90.00
_cell.angle_gamma   90.00
#
_symmetry.space_group_name_H-M   'P 1'
#
loop_
_entity.id
_entity.type
_entity.pdbx_description
1 polymer ?
#
loop_
_entity_poly.entity_id
_entity_poly.type
_entity_poly.pdbx_seq_one_letter_code
_entity_poly.pdbx_strand_id
1 'polypeptide(L)'
;MAGAKLPEKMQPLEGRSLLPLLKDPNADWPNRELFVHCGRWDDGDREQEKYNKCAVRTERWRLVNHAELFDISVDPGETTNVAAANPEVVSQLQKAYDQWWDSAVPLMVNEGLPKVKPDEQPLVKRYEQQRNEQGIPAWEPAERFVVEDETLTR
;
A
#
# COMPACT_ATOMS: atom_id res chain seq x y z
N MET A 1 20.04 -2.73 -0.21
CA MET A 1 20.83 -2.80 -1.47
C MET A 1 21.77 -1.62 -1.62
N ALA A 2 21.35 -0.38 -1.33
CA ALA A 2 22.19 0.83 -1.48
C ALA A 2 23.37 0.99 -0.48
N GLY A 3 23.65 -0.02 0.37
CA GLY A 3 24.72 0.08 1.38
C GLY A 3 24.52 1.12 2.49
N ALA A 4 23.35 1.78 2.55
CA ALA A 4 23.03 2.78 3.56
C ALA A 4 22.98 2.18 4.97
N LYS A 5 23.56 2.89 5.94
CA LYS A 5 23.43 2.57 7.36
C LYS A 5 22.11 3.12 7.89
N LEU A 6 21.36 2.29 8.61
CA LEU A 6 20.15 2.74 9.29
C LEU A 6 20.54 3.68 10.46
N PRO A 7 19.76 4.75 10.70
CA PRO A 7 19.98 5.62 11.85
C PRO A 7 19.77 4.85 13.17
N GLU A 8 20.49 5.25 14.22
CA GLU A 8 20.40 4.60 15.53
C GLU A 8 19.01 4.74 16.17
N LYS A 9 18.31 5.84 15.87
CA LYS A 9 16.95 6.12 16.34
C LYS A 9 15.99 6.20 15.16
N MET A 10 15.14 5.20 15.02
CA MET A 10 14.05 5.16 14.04
C MET A 10 12.91 4.28 14.52
N GLN A 11 11.77 4.39 13.85
CA GLN A 11 10.67 3.46 14.06
C GLN A 11 11.09 2.04 13.63
N PRO A 12 10.64 0.98 14.32
CA PRO A 12 10.86 -0.39 13.89
C PRO A 12 10.36 -0.61 12.46
N LEU A 13 11.13 -1.35 11.67
CA LEU A 13 10.71 -1.77 10.33
C LEU A 13 10.05 -3.14 10.43
N GLU A 14 8.85 -3.26 9.87
CA GLU A 14 8.17 -4.56 9.75
C GLU A 14 8.64 -5.34 8.52
N GLY A 15 9.18 -4.63 7.53
CA GLY A 15 9.68 -5.23 6.30
C GLY A 15 10.92 -6.09 6.53
N ARG A 16 10.96 -7.26 5.88
CA ARG A 16 12.14 -8.12 5.83
C ARG A 16 12.98 -7.80 4.60
N SER A 17 14.30 -7.81 4.77
CA SER A 17 15.23 -7.64 3.66
C SER A 17 15.16 -8.85 2.73
N LEU A 18 14.96 -8.61 1.43
CA LEU A 18 15.06 -9.64 0.37
C LEU A 18 16.52 -9.92 -0.03
N LEU A 19 17.49 -9.21 0.56
CA LEU A 19 18.90 -9.36 0.20
C LEU A 19 19.44 -10.80 0.31
N PRO A 20 19.02 -11.65 1.28
CA PRO A 20 19.43 -13.05 1.31
C PRO A 20 19.02 -13.80 0.03
N LEU A 21 17.76 -13.69 -0.39
CA LEU A 21 17.23 -14.34 -1.59
C LEU A 21 17.90 -13.86 -2.89
N LEU A 22 18.31 -12.59 -2.93
CA LEU A 22 19.04 -12.04 -4.08
C LEU A 22 20.48 -12.54 -4.17
N LYS A 23 21.07 -12.99 -3.05
CA LYS A 23 22.44 -13.52 -3.00
C LYS A 23 22.48 -15.03 -3.17
N ASP A 24 21.49 -15.72 -2.61
CA ASP A 24 21.34 -17.16 -2.68
C ASP A 24 19.86 -17.49 -2.89
N PRO A 25 19.48 -18.02 -4.07
CA PRO A 25 18.12 -18.46 -4.33
C PRO A 25 17.61 -19.57 -3.38
N ASN A 26 18.51 -20.28 -2.68
CA ASN A 26 18.18 -21.32 -1.72
C ASN A 26 18.24 -20.84 -0.26
N ALA A 27 18.40 -19.53 -0.03
CA ALA A 27 18.40 -18.97 1.31
C ALA A 27 17.08 -19.30 2.03
N ASP A 28 17.18 -19.66 3.31
CA ASP A 28 16.00 -19.96 4.12
C ASP A 28 15.05 -18.76 4.18
N TRP A 29 13.77 -19.01 3.90
CA TRP A 29 12.76 -17.98 3.77
C TRP A 29 11.45 -18.47 4.37
N PRO A 30 11.24 -18.26 5.69
CA PRO A 30 10.09 -18.81 6.38
C PRO A 30 8.79 -18.16 5.90
N ASN A 31 7.76 -18.99 5.75
CA ASN A 31 6.39 -18.55 5.52
C ASN A 31 5.98 -17.47 6.54
N ARG A 32 5.18 -16.52 6.08
CA ARG A 32 4.73 -15.40 6.90
C ARG A 32 3.34 -14.96 6.49
N GLU A 33 2.68 -14.30 7.42
CA GLU A 33 1.44 -13.58 7.19
C GLU A 33 1.79 -12.19 6.63
N LEU A 34 1.17 -11.84 5.51
CA LEU A 34 1.22 -10.55 4.85
C LEU A 34 -0.13 -9.88 4.98
N PHE A 35 -0.13 -8.63 5.43
CA PHE A 35 -1.35 -7.84 5.64
C PHE A 35 -1.50 -6.82 4.52
N VAL A 36 -2.70 -6.75 3.94
CA VAL A 36 -3.09 -5.73 2.96
C VAL A 36 -4.36 -5.09 3.46
N HIS A 37 -4.41 -3.76 3.49
CA HIS A 37 -5.61 -3.02 3.89
C HIS A 37 -5.77 -1.74 3.08
N CYS A 38 -7.02 -1.44 2.72
CA CYS A 38 -7.39 -0.17 2.13
C CYS A 38 -7.60 0.87 3.23
N GLY A 39 -6.54 1.63 3.53
CA GLY A 39 -6.51 2.76 4.48
C GLY A 39 -7.37 3.98 4.11
N ARG A 40 -8.55 3.82 3.51
CA ARG A 40 -9.35 4.90 2.92
C ARG A 40 -10.83 4.80 3.30
N TRP A 41 -11.29 5.77 4.08
CA TRP A 41 -12.67 5.91 4.58
C TRP A 41 -13.00 7.38 4.86
N ASP A 42 -14.27 7.66 5.15
CA ASP A 42 -14.73 8.97 5.62
C ASP A 42 -14.37 9.20 7.10
N ASP A 43 -14.31 10.46 7.52
CA ASP A 43 -13.88 10.82 8.87
C ASP A 43 -14.79 10.15 9.93
N GLY A 44 -14.17 9.39 10.84
CA GLY A 44 -14.88 8.71 11.92
C GLY A 44 -15.35 7.28 11.58
N ASP A 45 -15.24 6.85 10.32
CA ASP A 45 -15.72 5.52 9.89
C ASP A 45 -14.66 4.42 9.96
N ARG A 46 -13.46 4.72 10.47
CA ARG A 46 -12.32 3.78 10.57
C ARG A 46 -12.70 2.38 11.07
N GLU A 47 -13.43 2.28 12.18
CA GLU A 47 -13.79 0.99 12.76
C GLU A 47 -14.83 0.23 11.93
N GLN A 48 -15.71 0.95 11.22
CA GLN A 48 -16.70 0.36 10.31
C GLN A 48 -16.00 -0.22 9.07
N GLU A 49 -14.90 0.43 8.67
CA GLU A 49 -14.09 0.10 7.49
C GLU A 49 -12.93 -0.86 7.81
N LYS A 50 -12.82 -1.31 9.07
CA LYS A 50 -11.78 -2.24 9.55
C LYS A 50 -11.63 -3.48 8.67
N TYR A 51 -12.72 -4.07 8.21
CA TYR A 51 -12.70 -5.31 7.42
C TYR A 51 -12.97 -5.08 5.92
N ASN A 52 -13.08 -3.82 5.48
CA ASN A 52 -13.32 -3.52 4.07
C ASN A 52 -12.00 -3.54 3.29
N LYS A 53 -11.99 -4.23 2.14
CA LYS A 53 -10.84 -4.32 1.22
C LYS A 53 -9.55 -4.68 1.96
N CYS A 54 -9.63 -5.73 2.78
CA CYS A 54 -8.52 -6.24 3.56
C CYS A 54 -8.15 -7.66 3.14
N ALA A 55 -6.90 -8.06 3.38
CA ALA A 55 -6.50 -9.44 3.23
C ALA A 55 -5.34 -9.84 4.14
N VAL A 56 -5.35 -11.10 4.57
CA VAL A 56 -4.18 -11.78 5.15
C VAL A 56 -3.74 -12.88 4.20
N ARG A 57 -2.47 -12.88 3.83
CA ARG A 57 -1.90 -13.85 2.90
C ARG A 57 -0.73 -14.61 3.52
N THR A 58 -0.74 -15.92 3.35
CA THR A 58 0.40 -16.82 3.58
C THR A 58 0.84 -17.44 2.24
N GLU A 59 1.79 -18.36 2.24
CA GLU A 59 2.15 -19.13 1.05
C GLU A 59 0.97 -19.86 0.41
N ARG A 60 0.10 -20.46 1.24
CA ARG A 60 -1.03 -21.27 0.79
C ARG A 60 -2.35 -20.53 0.79
N TRP A 61 -2.59 -19.73 1.83
CA TRP A 61 -3.93 -19.20 2.11
C TRP A 61 -4.01 -17.70 1.86
N ARG A 62 -5.16 -17.24 1.37
CA ARG A 62 -5.55 -15.84 1.38
C ARG A 62 -6.93 -15.69 1.99
N LEU A 63 -7.01 -14.99 3.11
CA LEU A 63 -8.25 -14.54 3.71
C LEU A 63 -8.56 -13.14 3.17
N VAL A 64 -9.74 -12.92 2.62
CA VAL A 64 -10.20 -11.65 2.02
C VAL A 64 -11.40 -11.13 2.78
N ASN A 65 -11.41 -9.81 3.05
CA ASN A 65 -12.47 -9.09 3.75
C ASN A 65 -12.91 -9.77 5.06
N HIS A 66 -11.96 -10.40 5.76
CA HIS A 66 -12.19 -11.11 7.01
C HIS A 66 -13.22 -12.26 6.93
N ALA A 67 -13.58 -12.73 5.72
CA ALA A 67 -14.71 -13.66 5.52
C ALA A 67 -14.42 -14.79 4.52
N GLU A 68 -13.78 -14.50 3.40
CA GLU A 68 -13.59 -15.45 2.31
C GLU A 68 -12.17 -16.02 2.34
N LEU A 69 -12.04 -17.33 2.19
CA LEU A 69 -10.74 -18.01 2.22
C LEU A 69 -10.48 -18.72 0.90
N PHE A 70 -9.29 -18.51 0.34
CA PHE A 70 -8.86 -19.13 -0.91
C PHE A 70 -7.54 -19.88 -0.70
N ASP A 71 -7.45 -21.09 -1.28
CA ASP A 71 -6.21 -21.87 -1.36
C ASP A 71 -5.44 -21.48 -2.62
N ILE A 72 -4.54 -20.51 -2.47
CA ILE A 72 -3.75 -19.94 -3.56
C ILE A 72 -2.78 -20.96 -4.18
N SER A 73 -2.45 -22.05 -3.48
CA SER A 73 -1.56 -23.08 -4.05
C SER A 73 -2.19 -23.83 -5.21
N VAL A 74 -3.53 -23.91 -5.26
CA VAL A 74 -4.30 -24.61 -6.29
C VAL A 74 -5.29 -23.70 -7.03
N ASP A 75 -5.66 -22.57 -6.45
CA ASP A 75 -6.57 -21.56 -7.02
C ASP A 75 -5.96 -20.14 -6.93
N PRO A 76 -4.91 -19.83 -7.74
CA PRO A 76 -4.32 -18.49 -7.76
C PRO A 76 -5.27 -17.37 -8.21
N GLY A 77 -6.37 -17.74 -8.86
CA GLY A 77 -7.39 -16.82 -9.36
C GLY A 77 -8.47 -16.46 -8.34
N GLU A 78 -8.44 -17.05 -7.14
CA GLU A 78 -9.42 -16.78 -6.07
C GLU A 78 -10.86 -17.01 -6.52
N THR A 79 -11.09 -18.13 -7.22
CA THR A 79 -12.40 -18.47 -7.81
C THR A 79 -13.30 -19.27 -6.88
N THR A 80 -12.72 -20.01 -5.93
CA THR A 80 -13.44 -20.94 -5.06
C THR A 80 -13.22 -20.60 -3.58
N ASN A 81 -14.27 -20.06 -2.94
CA ASN A 81 -14.24 -19.80 -1.50
C ASN A 81 -14.37 -21.12 -0.72
N VAL A 82 -13.33 -21.44 0.08
CA VAL A 82 -13.23 -22.67 0.89
C VAL A 82 -13.31 -22.40 2.40
N ALA A 83 -13.77 -21.21 2.81
CA ALA A 83 -13.85 -20.80 4.22
C ALA A 83 -14.67 -21.78 5.09
N ALA A 84 -15.83 -22.20 4.60
CA ALA A 84 -16.71 -23.13 5.34
C ALA A 84 -16.08 -24.50 5.59
N ALA A 85 -15.15 -24.91 4.72
CA ALA A 85 -14.46 -26.19 4.84
C ALA A 85 -13.19 -26.13 5.71
N ASN A 86 -12.66 -24.93 6.00
CA ASN A 86 -11.42 -24.72 6.76
C ASN A 86 -11.60 -23.64 7.85
N PRO A 87 -12.58 -23.78 8.77
CA PRO A 87 -12.89 -22.76 9.77
C PRO A 87 -11.73 -22.45 10.73
N GLU A 88 -10.85 -23.42 10.98
CA GLU A 88 -9.66 -23.24 11.80
C GLU A 88 -8.65 -22.28 11.17
N VAL A 89 -8.46 -22.37 9.84
CA VAL A 89 -7.58 -21.46 9.09
C VAL A 89 -8.18 -20.05 9.07
N VAL A 90 -9.49 -19.95 8.86
CA VAL A 90 -10.21 -18.67 8.93
C VAL A 90 -9.98 -18.01 10.28
N SER A 91 -10.23 -18.73 11.38
CA SER A 91 -10.09 -18.19 12.73
C SER A 91 -8.65 -17.75 13.04
N GLN A 92 -7.65 -18.52 12.59
CA GLN A 92 -6.24 -18.15 12.75
C GLN A 92 -5.93 -16.83 12.04
N LEU A 93 -6.30 -16.72 10.76
CA LEU A 93 -5.97 -15.55 9.95
C LEU A 93 -6.78 -14.31 10.36
N GLN A 94 -8.02 -14.49 10.82
CA GLN A 94 -8.82 -13.42 11.42
C GLN A 94 -8.14 -12.85 12.67
N LYS A 95 -7.67 -13.73 13.57
CA LYS A 95 -6.96 -13.31 14.78
C LYS A 95 -5.65 -12.59 14.45
N ALA A 96 -4.90 -13.07 13.47
CA ALA A 96 -3.69 -12.41 13.00
C ALA A 96 -3.99 -11.00 12.47
N TYR A 97 -5.06 -10.86 11.68
CA TYR A 97 -5.52 -9.56 11.18
C TYR A 97 -5.85 -8.59 12.30
N ASP A 98 -6.61 -9.03 13.30
CA ASP A 98 -7.01 -8.17 14.42
C ASP A 98 -5.80 -7.69 15.22
N GLN A 99 -4.83 -8.58 15.48
CA GLN A 99 -3.58 -8.20 16.14
C GLN A 99 -2.79 -7.17 15.34
N TRP A 100 -2.71 -7.34 14.02
CA TRP A 100 -2.07 -6.37 13.15
C TRP A 100 -2.81 -5.02 13.17
N TRP A 101 -4.16 -5.02 13.09
CA TRP A 101 -4.97 -3.81 13.14
C TRP A 101 -4.73 -3.01 14.43
N ASP A 102 -4.77 -3.69 15.57
CA ASP A 102 -4.54 -3.07 16.88
C ASP A 102 -3.15 -2.42 16.98
N SER A 103 -2.15 -2.98 16.29
CA SER A 103 -0.80 -2.42 16.21
C SER A 103 -0.71 -1.22 15.25
N ALA A 104 -1.53 -1.19 14.20
CA ALA A 104 -1.53 -0.15 13.17
C ALA A 104 -2.29 1.11 13.60
N VAL A 105 -3.41 0.96 14.34
CA VAL A 105 -4.27 2.07 14.77
C VAL A 105 -3.51 3.21 15.47
N PRO A 106 -2.58 2.97 16.41
CA PRO A 106 -1.81 4.04 17.05
C PRO A 106 -0.93 4.86 16.09
N LEU A 107 -0.62 4.33 14.91
CA LEU A 107 0.20 4.99 13.89
C LEU A 107 -0.64 5.86 12.94
N MET A 108 -1.97 5.77 12.99
CA MET A 108 -2.90 6.56 12.19
C MET A 108 -3.11 7.96 12.78
N VAL A 109 -2.02 8.72 12.92
CA VAL A 109 -1.96 9.99 13.69
C VAL A 109 -2.81 11.14 13.13
N ASN A 110 -3.34 11.00 11.91
CA ASN A 110 -4.17 12.03 11.28
C ASN A 110 -5.66 11.89 11.60
N GLU A 111 -6.08 10.77 12.21
CA GLU A 111 -7.48 10.52 12.57
C GLU A 111 -8.01 11.54 13.58
N GLY A 112 -9.17 12.12 13.29
CA GLY A 112 -9.83 13.11 14.16
C GLY A 112 -9.16 14.49 14.23
N LEU A 113 -8.09 14.74 13.47
CA LEU A 113 -7.49 16.07 13.40
C LEU A 113 -8.38 17.05 12.61
N PRO A 114 -8.40 18.34 12.98
CA PRO A 114 -9.18 19.33 12.25
C PRO A 114 -8.67 19.47 10.81
N LYS A 115 -9.61 19.45 9.86
CA LYS A 115 -9.30 19.74 8.45
C LYS A 115 -9.04 21.23 8.26
N VAL A 116 -7.96 21.54 7.56
CA VAL A 116 -7.70 22.91 7.07
C VAL A 116 -8.75 23.24 6.01
N LYS A 117 -9.38 24.42 6.12
CA LYS A 117 -10.36 24.87 5.14
C LYS A 117 -9.74 24.90 3.74
N PRO A 118 -10.47 24.56 2.66
CA PRO A 118 -9.91 24.45 1.31
C PRO A 118 -9.10 25.68 0.86
N ASP A 119 -9.58 26.88 1.14
CA ASP A 119 -8.92 28.16 0.84
C ASP A 119 -7.66 28.42 1.69
N GLU A 120 -7.56 27.76 2.84
CA GLU A 120 -6.43 27.88 3.74
C GLU A 120 -5.32 26.84 3.46
N GLN A 121 -5.59 25.85 2.62
CA GLN A 121 -4.63 24.79 2.30
C GLN A 121 -3.37 25.37 1.62
N PRO A 122 -2.15 25.00 2.05
CA PRO A 122 -0.91 25.59 1.54
C PRO A 122 -0.77 25.53 0.01
N LEU A 123 -1.21 24.43 -0.61
CA LEU A 123 -1.16 24.29 -2.07
C LEU A 123 -2.11 25.26 -2.78
N VAL A 124 -3.32 25.47 -2.24
CA VAL A 124 -4.30 26.43 -2.79
C VAL A 124 -3.76 27.85 -2.68
N LYS A 125 -3.22 28.24 -1.51
CA LYS A 125 -2.57 29.55 -1.34
C LYS A 125 -1.43 29.77 -2.34
N ARG A 126 -0.55 28.77 -2.51
CA ARG A 126 0.57 28.84 -3.47
C ARG A 126 0.07 28.94 -4.91
N TYR A 127 -0.96 28.17 -5.27
CA TYR A 127 -1.58 28.22 -6.58
C TYR A 127 -2.15 29.60 -6.90
N GLU A 128 -2.95 30.15 -5.98
CA GLU A 128 -3.56 31.48 -6.13
C GLU A 128 -2.49 32.58 -6.20
N GLN A 129 -1.46 32.50 -5.35
CA GLN A 129 -0.31 33.42 -5.39
C GLN A 129 0.41 33.36 -6.74
N GLN A 130 0.81 32.17 -7.21
CA GLN A 130 1.46 32.00 -8.50
C GLN A 130 0.59 32.55 -9.64
N ARG A 131 -0.70 32.20 -9.65
CA ARG A 131 -1.64 32.64 -10.68
C ARG A 131 -1.74 34.17 -10.72
N ASN A 132 -1.73 34.84 -9.58
CA ASN A 132 -1.82 36.29 -9.50
C ASN A 132 -0.49 37.01 -9.83
N GLU A 133 0.65 36.43 -9.45
CA GLU A 133 1.97 37.05 -9.65
C GLU A 133 2.56 36.81 -11.04
N GLN A 134 2.46 35.58 -11.55
CA GLN A 134 3.16 35.11 -12.75
C GLN A 134 2.23 34.46 -13.78
N GLY A 135 0.96 34.26 -13.42
CA GLY A 135 0.03 33.44 -14.21
C GLY A 135 0.36 31.95 -14.10
N ILE A 136 -0.34 31.15 -14.91
CA ILE A 136 -0.06 29.72 -15.08
C ILE A 136 0.59 29.57 -16.46
N PRO A 137 1.90 29.33 -16.54
CA PRO A 137 2.57 29.19 -17.82
C PRO A 137 2.03 27.95 -18.56
N ALA A 138 1.80 28.09 -19.86
CA ALA A 138 1.69 26.92 -20.71
C ALA A 138 3.04 26.20 -20.67
N TRP A 139 3.06 24.97 -20.15
CA TRP A 139 4.30 24.20 -20.13
C TRP A 139 4.74 23.93 -21.57
N GLU A 140 5.96 24.36 -21.90
CA GLU A 140 6.66 23.98 -23.11
C GLU A 140 8.10 23.62 -22.72
N PRO A 141 8.66 22.49 -23.21
CA PRO A 141 10.05 22.17 -22.94
C PRO A 141 10.96 23.24 -23.56
N ALA A 142 12.09 23.54 -22.89
CA ALA A 142 13.06 24.51 -23.38
C ALA A 142 13.61 24.15 -24.78
N GLU A 143 13.67 22.84 -25.06
CA GLU A 143 13.98 22.30 -26.38
C GLU A 143 12.85 21.36 -26.78
N ARG A 144 12.21 21.66 -27.92
CA ARG A 144 11.31 20.72 -28.58
C ARG A 144 12.22 19.80 -29.39
N PHE A 145 12.25 18.50 -29.07
CA PHE A 145 12.89 17.53 -29.94
C PHE A 145 12.15 17.55 -31.28
N VAL A 146 12.73 18.23 -32.27
CA VAL A 146 12.33 18.10 -33.66
C VAL A 146 12.84 16.73 -34.06
N VAL A 147 11.95 15.75 -34.10
CA VAL A 147 12.23 14.53 -34.85
C VAL A 147 12.25 15.00 -36.30
N GLU A 148 13.44 15.20 -36.86
CA GLU A 148 13.58 15.31 -38.30
C GLU A 148 12.95 14.05 -38.87
N ASP A 149 11.92 14.23 -39.70
CA ASP A 149 11.32 13.16 -40.49
C ASP A 149 12.42 12.67 -41.43
N GLU A 150 13.29 11.78 -40.93
CA GLU A 150 14.09 10.91 -41.75
C GLU A 150 13.09 10.09 -42.53
N THR A 151 12.78 10.63 -43.71
CA THR A 151 12.08 9.95 -44.78
C THR A 151 12.51 8.49 -44.76
N LEU A 152 11.59 7.62 -44.33
CA LEU A 152 11.58 6.21 -44.64
C LEU A 152 11.42 6.05 -46.15
N THR A 153 12.45 6.42 -46.90
CA THR A 153 12.61 6.03 -48.29
C THR A 153 13.34 4.69 -48.32
N ARG A 154 12.51 3.64 -48.36
CA ARG A 154 12.73 2.28 -48.84
C ARG A 154 13.73 1.37 -48.12
#